data_AF-A0A2G2Y534-F1
#
_entry.id   AF-A0A2G2Y534-F1
#
_cell.length_a   1.000
_cell.length_b   1.000
_cell.length_c   1.000
_cell.angle_alpha   90.00
_cell.angle_beta   90.00
_cell.angle_gamma   90.00
#
_symmetry.space_group_name_H-M   'P 1'
#
loop_
_entity.id
_entity.type
_entity.pdbx_description
1 polymer ?
#
loop_
_entity_poly.entity_id
_entity_poly.type
_entity_poly.pdbx_seq_one_letter_code
_entity_poly.pdbx_strand_id
1 'polypeptide(L)'
;MAVMEITAVAEQDSDLRKSAFKPNSLACKAVVEQLLRIIKREDLNLLIIPCIRAIGNLARIFRATETRMISPLVKLLVKREAEISNEAAIALTKFSCKDNYLHLDHCKAIISAGGARHLVQLVSFGEQIVKSSALLLLCYIALHVPDSDELAQTEVLSVLKWASKQAFLNQDEKVKTLLQESTSRLELLSIEKRIKGIPLIASTTYCA
;
A
#
# COMPACT_ATOMS: atom_id res chain seq x y z
N MET A 1 6.83 -12.39 -19.10
CA MET A 1 7.86 -12.64 -18.07
C MET A 1 9.03 -11.66 -18.15
N ALA A 2 9.67 -11.45 -19.31
CA ALA A 2 10.84 -10.55 -19.43
C ALA A 2 10.66 -9.13 -18.82
N VAL A 3 9.51 -8.49 -19.02
CA VAL A 3 9.23 -7.15 -18.44
C VAL A 3 9.26 -7.18 -16.90
N MET A 4 8.70 -8.22 -16.27
CA MET A 4 8.73 -8.37 -14.81
C MET A 4 10.17 -8.49 -14.31
N GLU A 5 11.00 -9.28 -14.98
CA GLU A 5 12.42 -9.45 -14.62
C GLU A 5 13.22 -8.16 -14.79
N ILE A 6 13.08 -7.47 -15.93
CA ILE A 6 13.79 -6.22 -16.20
C ILE A 6 13.39 -5.14 -15.19
N THR A 7 12.09 -5.03 -14.87
CA THR A 7 11.63 -4.09 -13.85
C THR A 7 12.16 -4.45 -12.46
N ALA A 8 12.31 -5.74 -12.12
CA ALA A 8 12.87 -6.16 -10.84
C ALA A 8 14.34 -5.72 -10.69
N VAL A 9 15.14 -5.83 -11.75
CA VAL A 9 16.51 -5.28 -11.75
C VAL A 9 16.48 -3.75 -11.62
N ALA A 10 15.58 -3.08 -12.35
CA ALA A 10 15.44 -1.62 -12.29
C ALA A 10 14.89 -1.10 -10.94
N GLU A 11 14.23 -1.93 -10.13
CA GLU A 11 13.84 -1.53 -8.78
C GLU A 11 15.07 -1.25 -7.91
N GLN A 12 16.08 -2.14 -8.00
CA GLN A 12 17.30 -2.09 -7.21
C GLN A 12 18.37 -1.19 -7.83
N ASP A 13 18.45 -1.14 -9.15
CA ASP A 13 19.45 -0.35 -9.89
C ASP A 13 18.88 1.01 -10.33
N SER A 14 19.39 2.08 -9.70
CA SER A 14 18.93 3.44 -10.00
C SER A 14 19.31 3.94 -11.39
N ASP A 15 20.44 3.47 -11.93
CA ASP A 15 20.96 3.91 -13.22
C ASP A 15 20.23 3.18 -14.35
N LEU A 16 19.97 1.88 -14.19
CA LEU A 16 19.09 1.13 -15.10
C LEU A 16 17.68 1.73 -15.09
N ARG A 17 17.12 2.05 -13.91
CA ARG A 17 15.80 2.67 -13.81
C ARG A 17 15.70 3.97 -14.60
N LYS A 18 16.67 4.87 -14.41
CA LYS A 18 16.69 6.17 -15.09
C LYS A 18 16.93 6.06 -16.60
N SER A 19 17.71 5.07 -17.04
CA SER A 19 18.05 4.88 -18.45
C SER A 19 16.95 4.13 -19.22
N ALA A 20 16.49 2.99 -18.70
CA ALA A 20 15.53 2.10 -19.36
C ALA A 20 14.07 2.54 -19.21
N PHE A 21 13.70 3.15 -18.07
CA PHE A 21 12.31 3.50 -17.74
C PHE A 21 12.10 5.00 -17.60
N LYS A 22 12.49 5.76 -18.65
CA LYS A 22 12.22 7.20 -18.73
C LYS A 22 10.70 7.45 -18.76
N PRO A 23 10.09 8.11 -17.75
CA PRO A 23 8.63 8.22 -17.64
C PRO A 23 7.94 8.90 -18.83
N ASN A 24 8.66 9.80 -19.51
CA ASN A 24 8.16 10.53 -20.67
C ASN A 24 8.31 9.78 -21.99
N SER A 25 9.08 8.69 -22.04
CA SER A 25 9.32 7.95 -23.28
C SER A 25 8.06 7.20 -23.73
N LEU A 26 7.85 7.12 -25.05
CA LEU A 26 6.72 6.40 -25.63
C LEU A 26 6.75 4.91 -25.26
N ALA A 27 7.94 4.30 -25.24
CA ALA A 27 8.12 2.90 -24.86
C ALA A 27 7.69 2.64 -23.41
N CYS A 28 8.14 3.46 -22.45
CA CYS A 28 7.75 3.29 -21.04
C CYS A 28 6.24 3.48 -20.84
N LYS A 29 5.66 4.52 -21.47
CA LYS A 29 4.21 4.75 -21.42
C LYS A 29 3.43 3.57 -21.99
N ALA A 30 3.85 3.02 -23.13
CA ALA A 30 3.20 1.87 -23.74
C ALA A 30 3.28 0.63 -22.84
N VAL A 31 4.44 0.35 -22.24
CA VAL A 31 4.61 -0.77 -21.30
C VAL A 31 3.67 -0.61 -20.11
N VAL A 32 3.69 0.55 -19.44
CA VAL A 32 2.83 0.83 -18.29
C VAL A 32 1.35 0.70 -18.66
N GLU A 33 0.94 1.21 -19.82
CA GLU A 33 -0.46 1.12 -20.27
C GLU A 33 -0.90 -0.33 -20.48
N GLN A 34 -0.06 -1.18 -21.07
CA GLN A 34 -0.39 -2.60 -21.24
C GLN A 34 -0.45 -3.34 -19.90
N LEU A 35 0.49 -3.07 -18.98
CA LEU A 35 0.45 -3.66 -17.63
C LEU A 35 -0.84 -3.28 -16.90
N LEU A 36 -1.24 -2.00 -16.94
CA LEU A 36 -2.49 -1.55 -16.35
C LEU A 36 -3.73 -2.12 -17.01
N ARG A 37 -3.71 -2.27 -18.34
CA ARG A 37 -4.83 -2.87 -19.06
C ARG A 37 -5.08 -4.29 -18.55
N ILE A 38 -4.03 -5.08 -18.33
CA ILE A 38 -4.15 -6.43 -17.77
C ILE A 38 -4.67 -6.38 -16.33
N ILE A 39 -4.09 -5.53 -15.49
CA ILE A 39 -4.51 -5.35 -14.09
C ILE A 39 -5.99 -4.95 -13.97
N LYS A 40 -6.46 -4.03 -14.82
CA LYS A 40 -7.83 -3.50 -14.76
C LYS A 40 -8.88 -4.46 -15.29
N ARG A 41 -8.55 -5.24 -16.32
CA ARG A 41 -9.51 -6.14 -16.95
C ARG A 41 -9.63 -7.44 -16.19
N GLU A 42 -8.59 -7.86 -15.48
CA GLU A 42 -8.55 -9.13 -14.75
C GLU A 42 -8.71 -10.36 -15.68
N ASP A 43 -8.69 -10.14 -17.00
CA ASP A 43 -8.99 -11.13 -18.04
C ASP A 43 -8.01 -12.32 -18.07
N LEU A 44 -6.79 -12.15 -17.52
CA LEU A 44 -5.67 -13.08 -17.69
C LEU A 44 -5.07 -13.45 -16.33
N ASN A 45 -5.72 -14.38 -15.64
CA ASN A 45 -5.33 -14.86 -14.30
C ASN A 45 -3.84 -15.22 -14.18
N LEU A 46 -3.22 -15.77 -15.24
CA LEU A 46 -1.80 -16.14 -15.22
C LEU A 46 -0.82 -14.96 -15.34
N LEU A 47 -1.26 -13.82 -15.89
CA LEU A 47 -0.39 -12.65 -16.11
C LEU A 47 -0.60 -11.54 -15.09
N ILE A 48 -1.68 -11.58 -14.31
CA ILE A 48 -2.02 -10.50 -13.39
C ILE A 48 -0.94 -10.28 -12.34
N ILE A 49 -0.47 -11.33 -11.66
CA ILE A 49 0.59 -11.24 -10.64
C ILE A 49 1.89 -10.68 -11.22
N PRO A 50 2.43 -11.19 -12.36
CA PRO A 50 3.58 -10.58 -13.01
C PRO A 50 3.38 -9.09 -13.36
N CYS A 51 2.16 -8.68 -13.73
CA CYS A 51 1.88 -7.28 -14.06
C CYS A 51 1.83 -6.38 -12.82
N ILE A 52 1.20 -6.85 -11.73
CA ILE A 52 1.19 -6.16 -10.44
C ILE A 52 2.63 -5.95 -9.95
N ARG A 53 3.43 -7.02 -9.99
CA ARG A 53 4.84 -6.98 -9.60
C ARG A 53 5.62 -5.97 -10.42
N ALA A 54 5.47 -6.00 -11.74
CA ALA A 54 6.15 -5.06 -12.63
C ALA A 54 5.78 -3.59 -12.35
N ILE A 55 4.50 -3.30 -12.08
CA ILE A 55 4.06 -1.95 -11.68
C ILE A 55 4.66 -1.55 -10.32
N GLY A 56 4.68 -2.46 -9.34
CA GLY A 56 5.31 -2.23 -8.04
C GLY A 56 6.79 -1.92 -8.15
N ASN A 57 7.54 -2.68 -8.96
CA ASN A 57 8.96 -2.47 -9.21
C ASN A 57 9.24 -1.08 -9.83
N LEU A 58 8.29 -0.58 -10.62
CA LEU A 58 8.31 0.74 -11.24
C LEU A 58 7.78 1.86 -10.33
N ALA A 59 7.41 1.61 -9.07
CA ALA A 59 6.79 2.61 -8.20
C ALA A 59 7.56 3.94 -8.09
N ARG A 60 8.90 3.90 -8.23
CA ARG A 60 9.79 5.07 -8.12
C ARG A 60 9.99 5.85 -9.44
N ILE A 61 9.39 5.42 -10.56
CA ILE A 61 9.45 6.15 -11.84
C ILE A 61 8.25 7.06 -12.06
N PHE A 62 7.14 6.83 -11.36
CA PHE A 62 5.93 7.62 -11.53
C PHE A 62 6.11 9.02 -10.93
N ARG A 63 5.46 10.00 -11.56
CA ARG A 63 5.45 11.39 -11.09
C ARG A 63 4.30 11.60 -10.12
N ALA A 64 4.35 12.68 -9.34
CA ALA A 64 3.28 13.05 -8.41
C ALA A 64 1.91 13.15 -9.10
N THR A 65 1.87 13.58 -10.36
CA THR A 65 0.65 13.69 -11.17
C THR A 65 0.13 12.36 -11.71
N GLU A 66 0.90 11.29 -11.59
CA GLU A 66 0.71 10.01 -12.27
C GLU A 66 0.33 8.92 -11.26
N THR A 67 -0.85 9.07 -10.64
CA THR A 67 -1.35 8.17 -9.58
C THR A 67 -2.35 7.12 -10.09
N ARG A 68 -2.62 7.07 -11.41
CA ARG A 68 -3.61 6.14 -12.00
C ARG A 68 -3.24 4.66 -11.86
N MET A 69 -2.04 4.32 -11.34
CA MET A 69 -1.66 2.95 -10.95
C MET A 69 -2.32 2.52 -9.64
N ILE A 70 -2.54 3.45 -8.71
CA ILE A 70 -2.88 3.16 -7.32
C ILE A 70 -4.29 2.59 -7.21
N SER A 71 -5.29 3.25 -7.80
CA SER A 71 -6.67 2.82 -7.68
C SER A 71 -6.90 1.38 -8.20
N PRO A 72 -6.37 0.97 -9.38
CA PRO A 72 -6.42 -0.43 -9.81
C PRO A 72 -5.78 -1.40 -8.80
N LEU A 73 -4.62 -1.07 -8.23
CA LEU A 73 -3.97 -1.91 -7.23
C LEU A 73 -4.78 -2.01 -5.92
N VAL A 74 -5.39 -0.91 -5.46
CA VAL A 74 -6.25 -0.92 -4.27
C VAL A 74 -7.47 -1.80 -4.48
N LYS A 75 -8.07 -1.80 -5.68
CA LYS A 75 -9.18 -2.71 -6.03
C LYS A 75 -8.80 -4.19 -5.96
N LEU A 76 -7.52 -4.51 -6.13
CA LEU A 76 -7.05 -5.89 -6.03
C LEU A 76 -6.90 -6.37 -4.58
N LEU A 77 -6.95 -5.49 -3.58
CA LEU A 77 -6.89 -5.88 -2.16
C LEU A 77 -8.13 -6.64 -1.68
N VAL A 78 -9.25 -6.56 -2.41
CA VAL A 78 -10.50 -7.27 -2.10
C VAL A 78 -10.72 -8.52 -2.94
N LYS A 79 -9.67 -9.01 -3.61
CA LYS A 79 -9.77 -10.23 -4.42
C LYS A 79 -9.88 -11.46 -3.56
N ARG A 80 -10.60 -12.45 -4.09
CA ARG A 80 -10.79 -13.74 -3.43
C ARG A 80 -9.48 -14.52 -3.36
N GLU A 81 -8.65 -14.38 -4.39
CA GLU A 81 -7.34 -15.00 -4.50
C GLU A 81 -6.34 -14.25 -3.61
N ALA A 82 -5.96 -14.86 -2.49
CA ALA A 82 -5.08 -14.24 -1.51
C ALA A 82 -3.70 -13.89 -2.08
N GLU A 83 -3.21 -14.62 -3.09
CA GLU A 83 -1.95 -14.31 -3.78
C GLU A 83 -2.02 -12.99 -4.55
N ILE A 84 -3.18 -12.67 -5.16
CA ILE A 84 -3.37 -11.41 -5.88
C ILE A 84 -3.41 -10.25 -4.88
N SER A 85 -4.18 -10.40 -3.80
CA SER A 85 -4.28 -9.41 -2.72
C SER A 85 -2.91 -9.18 -2.05
N ASN A 86 -2.13 -10.25 -1.84
CA ASN A 86 -0.77 -10.17 -1.31
C ASN A 86 0.16 -9.40 -2.25
N GLU A 87 0.21 -9.75 -3.53
CA GLU A 87 1.08 -9.05 -4.49
C GLU A 87 0.67 -7.58 -4.64
N ALA A 88 -0.63 -7.27 -4.59
CA ALA A 88 -1.13 -5.90 -4.61
C ALA A 88 -0.66 -5.11 -3.38
N ALA A 89 -0.73 -5.69 -2.17
CA ALA A 89 -0.23 -5.07 -0.96
C ALA A 89 1.29 -4.83 -1.00
N ILE A 90 2.07 -5.79 -1.54
CA ILE A 90 3.51 -5.64 -1.75
C ILE A 90 3.80 -4.51 -2.75
N ALA A 91 3.11 -4.48 -3.89
CA ALA A 91 3.28 -3.43 -4.88
C ALA A 91 2.97 -2.05 -4.31
N LEU A 92 1.83 -1.89 -3.64
CA LEU A 92 1.43 -0.64 -2.97
C LEU A 92 2.40 -0.23 -1.85
N THR A 93 3.05 -1.18 -1.17
CA THR A 93 4.12 -0.88 -0.20
C THR A 93 5.29 -0.17 -0.85
N LYS A 94 5.66 -0.53 -2.11
CA LYS A 94 6.73 0.14 -2.86
C LYS A 94 6.39 1.58 -3.27
N PHE A 95 5.09 1.90 -3.36
CA PHE A 95 4.63 3.28 -3.54
C PHE A 95 4.70 4.09 -2.24
N SER A 96 4.52 3.42 -1.10
CA SER A 96 4.28 4.03 0.21
C SER A 96 5.50 4.08 1.13
N CYS A 97 6.56 3.33 0.82
CA CYS A 97 7.73 3.25 1.69
C CYS A 97 8.63 4.50 1.60
N LYS A 98 9.47 4.69 2.62
CA LYS A 98 10.43 5.81 2.77
C LYS A 98 11.39 5.97 1.56
N ASP A 99 11.64 4.91 0.80
CA ASP A 99 12.52 4.94 -0.39
C ASP A 99 11.88 5.63 -1.61
N ASN A 100 10.57 5.83 -1.57
CA ASN A 100 9.81 6.54 -2.59
C ASN A 100 9.57 7.99 -2.14
N TYR A 101 10.16 8.95 -2.87
CA TYR A 101 10.03 10.38 -2.55
C TYR A 101 8.57 10.85 -2.50
N LEU A 102 7.68 10.22 -3.28
CA LEU A 102 6.26 10.55 -3.37
C LEU A 102 5.38 9.76 -2.40
N HIS A 103 5.97 9.06 -1.42
CA HIS A 103 5.26 8.21 -0.47
C HIS A 103 4.05 8.89 0.21
N LEU A 104 4.14 10.16 0.58
CA LEU A 104 3.03 10.91 1.18
C LEU A 104 1.83 11.04 0.24
N ASP A 105 2.07 11.44 -1.01
CA ASP A 105 1.03 11.59 -2.03
C ASP A 105 0.42 10.22 -2.38
N HIS A 106 1.26 9.19 -2.47
CA HIS A 106 0.80 7.83 -2.72
C HIS A 106 -0.04 7.26 -1.55
N CYS A 107 0.37 7.45 -0.29
CA CYS A 107 -0.42 7.05 0.86
C CYS A 107 -1.79 7.74 0.87
N LYS A 108 -1.85 9.04 0.57
CA LYS A 108 -3.11 9.78 0.43
C LYS A 108 -3.98 9.23 -0.70
N ALA A 109 -3.38 8.91 -1.84
CA ALA A 109 -4.09 8.30 -2.96
C ALA A 109 -4.62 6.89 -2.64
N ILE A 110 -3.88 6.09 -1.87
CA ILE A 110 -4.33 4.78 -1.40
C ILE A 110 -5.52 4.91 -0.47
N ILE A 111 -5.46 5.83 0.50
CA ILE A 111 -6.57 6.15 1.39
C ILE A 111 -7.80 6.59 0.58
N SER A 112 -7.60 7.53 -0.35
CA SER A 112 -8.68 8.07 -1.20
C SER A 112 -9.35 7.00 -2.08
N ALA A 113 -8.62 5.95 -2.43
CA ALA A 113 -9.15 4.79 -3.16
C ALA A 113 -9.84 3.75 -2.26
N GLY A 114 -9.99 4.02 -0.95
CA GLY A 114 -10.59 3.12 0.04
C GLY A 114 -9.62 2.11 0.66
N GLY A 115 -8.31 2.26 0.44
CA GLY A 115 -7.30 1.28 0.85
C GLY A 115 -7.26 1.02 2.35
N ALA A 116 -7.50 2.03 3.19
CA ALA A 116 -7.46 1.88 4.65
C ALA A 116 -8.42 0.78 5.15
N ARG A 117 -9.68 0.82 4.70
CA ARG A 117 -10.71 -0.16 5.07
C ARG A 117 -10.35 -1.57 4.60
N HIS A 118 -9.91 -1.71 3.35
CA HIS A 118 -9.52 -3.01 2.81
C HIS A 118 -8.32 -3.61 3.56
N LEU A 119 -7.35 -2.79 3.93
CA LEU A 119 -6.18 -3.24 4.69
C LEU A 119 -6.53 -3.68 6.10
N VAL A 120 -7.40 -2.94 6.79
CA VAL A 120 -7.94 -3.35 8.10
C VAL A 120 -8.63 -4.71 8.01
N GLN A 121 -9.46 -4.92 6.99
CA GLN A 121 -10.12 -6.21 6.76
C GLN A 121 -9.11 -7.33 6.48
N LEU A 122 -8.10 -7.09 5.65
CA LEU A 122 -7.06 -8.09 5.35
C LEU A 122 -6.23 -8.46 6.57
N VAL A 123 -5.81 -7.49 7.39
CA VAL A 123 -5.03 -7.77 8.61
C VAL A 123 -5.86 -8.58 9.61
N SER A 124 -7.12 -8.19 9.83
CA SER A 124 -8.00 -8.85 10.79
C SER A 124 -8.44 -10.24 10.30
N PHE A 125 -8.91 -10.37 9.06
CA PHE A 125 -9.63 -11.55 8.59
C PHE A 125 -9.03 -12.24 7.35
N GLY A 126 -8.00 -11.66 6.73
CA GLY A 126 -7.37 -12.22 5.54
C GLY A 126 -6.61 -13.53 5.79
N GLU A 127 -6.19 -14.19 4.72
CA GLU A 127 -5.33 -15.37 4.81
C GLU A 127 -3.91 -15.00 5.28
N GLN A 128 -3.21 -15.97 5.87
CA GLN A 128 -1.88 -15.74 6.46
C GLN A 128 -0.88 -15.15 5.46
N ILE A 129 -0.94 -15.55 4.19
CA ILE A 129 -0.04 -15.09 3.14
C ILE A 129 -0.12 -13.59 2.88
N VAL A 130 -1.29 -12.96 3.08
CA VAL A 130 -1.52 -11.53 2.80
C VAL A 130 -1.43 -10.64 4.04
N LYS A 131 -1.67 -11.19 5.24
CA LYS A 131 -1.73 -10.40 6.48
C LYS A 131 -0.47 -9.56 6.74
N SER A 132 0.71 -10.14 6.58
CA SER A 132 1.98 -9.44 6.82
C SER A 132 2.21 -8.29 5.84
N SER A 133 1.92 -8.51 4.55
CA SER A 133 2.03 -7.48 3.51
C SER A 133 1.01 -6.36 3.70
N ALA A 134 -0.23 -6.70 4.07
CA ALA A 134 -1.27 -5.73 4.39
C ALA A 134 -0.91 -4.90 5.63
N LEU A 135 -0.37 -5.53 6.67
CA LEU A 135 0.07 -4.85 7.88
C LEU A 135 1.23 -3.89 7.57
N LEU A 136 2.23 -4.34 6.81
CA LEU A 136 3.37 -3.50 6.44
C LEU A 136 2.92 -2.23 5.69
N LEU A 137 2.01 -2.38 4.73
CA LEU A 137 1.42 -1.26 4.01
C LEU A 137 0.64 -0.33 4.95
N LEU A 138 -0.20 -0.89 5.83
CA LEU A 138 -0.99 -0.12 6.79
C LEU A 138 -0.11 0.69 7.74
N CYS A 139 1.00 0.11 8.19
CA CYS A 139 2.00 0.80 9.03
C CYS A 139 2.65 1.98 8.30
N TYR A 140 3.01 1.85 7.01
CA TYR A 140 3.53 3.00 6.24
C TYR A 140 2.48 4.10 6.07
N ILE A 141 1.24 3.73 5.74
CA ILE A 141 0.14 4.70 5.60
C ILE A 141 -0.08 5.45 6.92
N ALA A 142 -0.18 4.72 8.03
CA ALA A 142 -0.33 5.29 9.36
C ALA A 142 0.86 6.15 9.78
N LEU A 143 2.09 5.78 9.42
CA LEU A 143 3.27 6.58 9.72
C LEU A 143 3.28 7.90 8.94
N HIS A 144 2.89 7.86 7.67
CA HIS A 144 3.04 8.98 6.73
C HIS A 144 1.84 9.94 6.73
N VAL A 145 0.62 9.44 6.95
CA VAL A 145 -0.61 10.25 6.92
C VAL A 145 -1.48 10.01 8.18
N PRO A 146 -0.91 10.16 9.38
CA PRO A 146 -1.59 9.79 10.63
C PRO A 146 -2.77 10.71 11.01
N ASP A 147 -2.85 11.88 10.38
CA ASP A 147 -3.90 12.89 10.60
C ASP A 147 -5.16 12.63 9.78
N SER A 148 -5.14 11.65 8.86
CA SER A 148 -6.26 11.28 8.00
C SER A 148 -7.52 10.87 8.78
N ASP A 149 -8.63 11.50 8.45
CA ASP A 149 -9.95 11.21 9.01
C ASP A 149 -10.40 9.76 8.73
N GLU A 150 -10.05 9.22 7.56
CA GLU A 150 -10.38 7.83 7.21
C GLU A 150 -9.68 6.84 8.15
N LEU A 151 -8.42 7.11 8.56
CA LEU A 151 -7.70 6.23 9.50
C LEU A 151 -8.32 6.27 10.90
N ALA A 152 -8.86 7.42 11.31
CA ALA A 152 -9.59 7.55 12.56
C ALA A 152 -10.90 6.74 12.52
N GLN A 153 -11.64 6.82 11.40
CA GLN A 153 -12.92 6.11 11.22
C GLN A 153 -12.76 4.59 11.07
N THR A 154 -11.65 4.12 10.47
CA THR A 154 -11.42 2.70 10.19
C THR A 154 -10.73 1.94 11.33
N GLU A 155 -10.63 2.54 12.52
CA GLU A 155 -10.06 1.93 13.72
C GLU A 155 -8.63 1.38 13.53
N VAL A 156 -7.85 2.00 12.65
CA VAL A 156 -6.48 1.55 12.32
C VAL A 156 -5.62 1.41 13.56
N LEU A 157 -5.72 2.35 14.50
CA LEU A 157 -4.99 2.28 15.77
C LEU A 157 -5.29 1.00 16.56
N SER A 158 -6.56 0.59 16.63
CA SER A 158 -6.97 -0.63 17.32
C SER A 158 -6.38 -1.87 16.65
N VAL A 159 -6.38 -1.91 15.31
CA VAL A 159 -5.80 -3.00 14.52
C VAL A 159 -4.29 -3.10 14.71
N LEU A 160 -3.56 -1.97 14.69
CA LEU A 160 -2.11 -1.97 14.92
C LEU A 160 -1.76 -2.42 16.34
N LYS A 161 -2.53 -2.01 17.35
CA LYS A 161 -2.38 -2.49 18.75
C LYS A 161 -2.68 -3.98 18.91
N TRP A 162 -3.63 -4.50 18.15
CA TRP A 162 -3.90 -5.93 18.14
C TRP A 162 -2.75 -6.69 17.47
N ALA A 163 -2.29 -6.22 16.31
CA ALA A 163 -1.21 -6.82 15.53
C ALA A 163 0.11 -6.85 16.30
N SER A 164 0.41 -5.85 17.13
CA SER A 164 1.63 -5.82 17.95
C SER A 164 1.70 -6.94 18.99
N LYS A 165 0.56 -7.54 19.33
CA LYS A 165 0.45 -8.70 20.23
C LYS A 165 0.51 -10.03 19.50
N GLN A 166 0.53 -10.03 18.16
CA GLN A 166 0.54 -11.24 17.34
C GLN A 166 1.96 -11.58 16.87
N ALA A 167 2.59 -12.57 17.50
CA ALA A 167 3.96 -12.98 17.20
C ALA A 167 4.19 -13.39 15.73
N PHE A 168 3.16 -13.89 15.04
CA PHE A 168 3.27 -14.30 13.63
C PHE A 168 3.27 -13.12 12.65
N LEU A 169 2.84 -11.91 13.07
CA LEU A 169 2.78 -10.72 12.21
C LEU A 169 4.00 -9.80 12.34
N ASN A 170 4.85 -10.01 13.35
CA ASN A 170 5.96 -9.12 13.67
C ASN A 170 7.31 -9.86 13.84
N GLN A 171 7.48 -10.99 13.12
CA GLN A 171 8.73 -11.76 13.13
C GLN A 171 9.91 -11.00 12.50
N ASP A 172 9.63 -10.15 11.50
CA ASP A 172 10.62 -9.28 10.88
C ASP A 172 10.81 -8.01 11.73
N GLU A 173 12.05 -7.74 12.14
CA GLU A 173 12.39 -6.60 13.00
C GLU A 173 12.05 -5.25 12.36
N LYS A 174 12.08 -5.16 11.02
CA LYS A 174 11.64 -3.97 10.28
C LYS A 174 10.14 -3.76 10.42
N VAL A 175 9.35 -4.84 10.30
CA VAL A 175 7.89 -4.79 10.48
C VAL A 175 7.56 -4.40 11.92
N LYS A 176 8.24 -5.00 12.89
CA LYS A 176 8.07 -4.70 14.32
C LYS A 176 8.38 -3.25 14.66
N THR A 177 9.50 -2.73 14.17
CA THR A 177 9.89 -1.32 14.35
C THR A 177 8.85 -0.38 13.73
N LEU A 178 8.45 -0.64 12.48
CA LEU A 178 7.47 0.20 11.79
C LEU A 178 6.10 0.16 12.45
N LEU A 179 5.68 -1.01 12.95
CA LEU A 179 4.44 -1.19 13.71
C LEU A 179 4.46 -0.37 15.00
N GLN A 180 5.57 -0.37 15.73
CA GLN A 180 5.74 0.44 16.93
C GLN A 180 5.72 1.94 16.61
N GLU A 181 6.48 2.39 15.60
CA GLU A 181 6.54 3.80 15.19
C GLU A 181 5.15 4.31 14.75
N SER A 182 4.47 3.57 13.87
CA SER A 182 3.15 3.95 13.35
C SER A 182 2.07 3.95 14.42
N THR A 183 2.08 2.98 15.34
CA THR A 183 1.17 2.96 16.50
C THR A 183 1.39 4.19 17.38
N SER A 184 2.64 4.46 17.77
CA SER A 184 2.99 5.60 18.64
C SER A 184 2.58 6.93 18.00
N ARG A 185 2.74 7.05 16.67
CA ARG A 185 2.38 8.24 15.92
C ARG A 185 0.88 8.53 15.97
N LEU A 186 0.04 7.51 15.76
CA LEU A 186 -1.43 7.64 15.84
C LEU A 186 -1.91 7.93 17.26
N GLU A 187 -1.27 7.35 18.28
CA GLU A 187 -1.59 7.63 19.69
C GLU A 187 -1.32 9.08 20.07
N LEU A 188 -0.12 9.58 19.73
CA LEU A 188 0.25 10.98 19.98
C LEU A 188 -0.74 11.95 19.34
N LEU A 189 -1.12 11.71 18.08
CA LEU A 189 -2.12 12.54 17.39
C LEU A 189 -3.50 12.47 18.03
N SER A 190 -3.91 11.30 18.52
CA SER A 190 -5.19 11.14 19.23
C SER A 190 -5.20 11.95 20.54
N ILE A 191 -4.09 11.95 21.27
CA ILE A 191 -3.91 12.75 22.49
C ILE A 191 -3.92 14.25 22.15
N GLU A 192 -3.17 14.69 21.13
CA GLU A 192 -3.13 16.08 20.70
C GLU A 192 -4.51 16.61 20.29
N LYS A 193 -5.29 15.83 19.52
CA LYS A 193 -6.66 16.19 19.13
C LYS A 193 -7.56 16.37 20.36
N ARG A 194 -7.44 15.47 21.35
CA ARG A 194 -8.18 15.54 22.63
C ARG A 194 -7.82 16.77 23.45
N ILE A 195 -6.54 17.12 23.55
CA ILE A 195 -6.08 18.33 24.25
C ILE A 195 -6.62 19.60 23.59
N LYS A 196 -6.67 19.62 22.24
CA LYS A 196 -7.15 20.75 21.46
C LYS A 196 -8.69 20.85 21.38
N GLY A 197 -9.42 19.94 22.02
CA GLY A 197 -10.89 19.89 21.95
C GLY A 197 -11.43 19.58 20.54
N ILE A 198 -10.60 19.01 19.66
CA ILE A 198 -11.03 18.61 18.32
C ILE A 198 -11.84 17.32 18.47
N PRO A 199 -13.09 17.26 17.97
CA PRO A 199 -13.90 16.05 18.05
C PRO A 199 -13.15 14.89 17.39
N LEU A 200 -12.91 13.82 18.14
CA LEU A 200 -12.54 12.53 17.55
C LEU A 200 -13.78 12.01 16.83
N ILE A 201 -13.65 11.69 15.54
CA ILE A 201 -14.75 11.15 14.74
C ILE A 201 -15.21 9.88 15.46
N ALA A 202 -16.42 9.90 16.00
CA ALA A 202 -16.96 8.75 16.70
C ALA A 202 -17.05 7.58 15.71
N SER A 203 -16.48 6.42 16.06
CA SER A 203 -16.76 5.17 15.35
C SER A 203 -18.27 4.99 15.34
N THR A 204 -18.95 5.35 14.25
CA THR A 204 -20.28 4.82 13.97
C THR A 204 -20.10 3.33 13.77
N THR A 205 -20.31 2.60 14.85
CA THR A 205 -20.48 1.16 14.87
C THR A 205 -21.54 0.86 13.81
N TYR A 206 -21.13 0.25 12.70
CA TYR A 206 -22.07 -0.36 11.77
C TYR A 206 -22.71 -1.56 12.50
N CYS A 207 -23.80 -1.31 13.19
CA CYS A 207 -24.81 -2.32 13.48
C CYS A 207 -25.79 -2.34 12.31
N ALA A 208 -25.60 -3.28 11.38
CA ALA A 208 -26.63 -4.01 10.62
C ALA A 208 -25.94 -4.87 9.56
#